data_AF-A0A1G8N9K5-F1
#
_entry.id   AF-A0A1G8N9K5-F1
#
_cell.length_a   1.000
_cell.length_b   1.000
_cell.length_c   1.000
_cell.angle_alpha   90.00
_cell.angle_beta   90.00
_cell.angle_gamma   90.00
#
_symmetry.space_group_name_H-M   'P 1'
#
loop_
_entity.id
_entity.type
_entity.pdbx_description
1 polymer ?
#
loop_
_entity_poly.entity_id
_entity_poly.type
_entity_poly.pdbx_seq_one_letter_code
_entity_poly.pdbx_strand_id
1 'polypeptide(L)'
;MLVHTALGRAEQVARHWHAAGCPVVIHADKSVPRKIYSAFVDALSDLPNVRFSSRHRCEWGTWGIVAASQSASELMLEEFPQVRHVYLASGSCLPLRPVQELIDYLADRPRTDFIESATTADVPWTVGGLDHERFTLRFPFSWKRNRAMFDAYVKLQRRLRLYRKIPKGIVPHMGSQWWCLTRQTLSAILQDPERDTYDAYFSKVWIPDESYFQTLARFYSTNIESRSLTLSKFDFQGKPHIFYDDHLQLLRRSDCFVARKIWPHADRLYEAFLTDPAGAMKRTEPNPGKIDRIFAKAVEKRTRGRSGLYMQSRFPNEGWENGVTSGRYSVFCGFSDLFQDFENWLTKATGARVHGHLFGPTRVEYAQRQTIMNGALSDNPKSRDYNPQAFLTNLVWNTRGERQCFQFGPGDNQDINWFMAKDPNAQISVVSGAWAVPLFKSNRNFADIRKEAAQLQRIESEFLDVLRSPHAKARIRIWTMAEFIEAPMEPLQSIVDEIGNKSLRRLAEVPKMEDLTGFGQFLQNLKNQGMHPYLMGDFPVERDLGPQQTRPRKPYLVK
;
A
#
# COMPACT_ATOMS: atom_id res chain seq x y z
N MET A 1 -11.66 -8.20 -33.96
CA MET A 1 -11.29 -9.04 -32.79
C MET A 1 -10.05 -9.85 -33.10
N LEU A 2 -9.01 -9.80 -32.25
CA LEU A 2 -7.80 -10.62 -32.36
C LEU A 2 -7.85 -11.82 -31.40
N VAL A 3 -7.69 -13.05 -31.90
CA VAL A 3 -7.85 -14.28 -31.12
C VAL A 3 -6.72 -15.29 -31.36
N HIS A 4 -6.37 -16.06 -30.33
CA HIS A 4 -5.37 -17.13 -30.42
C HIS A 4 -5.61 -18.30 -29.44
N THR A 5 -6.44 -18.11 -28.41
CA THR A 5 -6.78 -19.11 -27.38
C THR A 5 -8.23 -18.89 -26.92
N ALA A 6 -8.76 -19.83 -26.13
CA ALA A 6 -10.10 -19.77 -25.53
C ALA A 6 -11.21 -19.39 -26.53
N LEU A 7 -11.20 -20.03 -27.70
CA LEU A 7 -12.05 -19.64 -28.83
C LEU A 7 -13.55 -19.72 -28.53
N GLY A 8 -14.00 -20.62 -27.63
CA GLY A 8 -15.40 -20.64 -27.19
C GLY A 8 -15.84 -19.36 -26.47
N ARG A 9 -14.94 -18.67 -25.74
CA ARG A 9 -15.24 -17.34 -25.18
C ARG A 9 -15.22 -16.25 -26.23
N ALA A 10 -14.29 -16.35 -27.19
CA ALA A 10 -14.28 -15.43 -28.32
C ALA A 10 -15.57 -15.55 -29.15
N GLU A 11 -16.09 -16.76 -29.31
CA GLU A 11 -17.38 -17.05 -29.96
C GLU A 11 -18.53 -16.36 -29.23
N GLN A 12 -18.66 -16.58 -27.91
CA GLN A 12 -19.69 -15.94 -27.08
C GLN A 12 -19.67 -14.41 -27.20
N VAL A 13 -18.49 -13.81 -27.14
CA VAL A 13 -18.32 -12.36 -27.26
C VAL A 13 -18.64 -11.89 -28.68
N ALA A 14 -18.19 -12.59 -29.73
CA ALA A 14 -18.51 -12.25 -31.12
C ALA A 14 -20.02 -12.30 -31.39
N ARG A 15 -20.71 -13.34 -30.88
CA ARG A 15 -22.17 -13.47 -30.92
C ARG A 15 -22.86 -12.31 -30.21
N HIS A 16 -22.35 -11.89 -29.06
CA HIS A 16 -22.92 -10.76 -28.33
C HIS A 16 -22.79 -9.43 -29.09
N TRP A 17 -21.63 -9.15 -29.71
CA TRP A 17 -21.46 -7.99 -30.59
C TRP A 17 -22.39 -8.05 -31.80
N HIS A 18 -22.50 -9.22 -32.43
CA HIS A 18 -23.38 -9.45 -33.58
C HIS A 18 -24.86 -9.22 -33.22
N ALA A 19 -25.31 -9.74 -32.08
CA ALA A 19 -26.69 -9.58 -31.60
C ALA A 19 -27.07 -8.11 -31.38
N ALA A 20 -26.10 -7.26 -31.08
CA ALA A 20 -26.27 -5.81 -30.96
C ALA A 20 -26.14 -5.07 -32.31
N GLY A 21 -26.07 -5.78 -33.44
CA GLY A 21 -25.99 -5.20 -34.78
C GLY A 21 -24.59 -4.74 -35.21
N CYS A 22 -23.54 -5.03 -34.43
CA CYS A 22 -22.17 -4.68 -34.81
C CYS A 22 -21.57 -5.75 -35.74
N PRO A 23 -21.02 -5.37 -36.92
CA PRO A 23 -20.22 -6.30 -37.71
C PRO A 23 -18.92 -6.64 -36.99
N VAL A 24 -18.45 -7.89 -37.15
CA VAL A 24 -17.25 -8.38 -36.46
C VAL A 24 -16.29 -9.02 -37.46
N VAL A 25 -15.11 -8.42 -37.60
CA VAL A 25 -13.99 -9.06 -38.30
C VAL A 25 -13.08 -9.73 -37.28
N ILE A 26 -12.82 -11.02 -37.46
CA ILE A 26 -12.00 -11.84 -36.56
C ILE A 26 -10.70 -12.23 -37.25
N HIS A 27 -9.60 -11.90 -36.60
CA HIS A 27 -8.29 -12.46 -36.93
C HIS A 27 -7.96 -13.59 -35.95
N ALA A 28 -7.68 -14.78 -36.48
CA ALA A 28 -7.18 -15.91 -35.69
C ALA A 28 -5.70 -16.14 -36.00
N ASP A 29 -4.86 -16.10 -34.96
CA ASP A 29 -3.42 -16.27 -35.08
C ASP A 29 -3.04 -17.52 -35.90
N LYS A 30 -2.05 -17.39 -36.78
CA LYS A 30 -1.56 -18.49 -37.63
C LYS A 30 -1.05 -19.70 -36.84
N SER A 31 -0.65 -19.52 -35.59
CA SER A 31 -0.26 -20.59 -34.66
C SER A 31 -1.42 -21.45 -34.17
N VAL A 32 -2.67 -21.00 -34.29
CA VAL A 32 -3.85 -21.83 -33.99
C VAL A 32 -3.90 -23.01 -34.96
N PRO A 33 -3.96 -24.26 -34.48
CA PRO A 33 -4.05 -25.44 -35.35
C PRO A 33 -5.23 -25.36 -36.32
N ARG A 34 -5.02 -25.77 -37.57
CA ARG A 34 -6.03 -25.66 -38.64
C ARG A 34 -7.37 -26.29 -38.26
N LYS A 35 -7.36 -27.47 -37.61
CA LYS A 35 -8.57 -28.15 -37.14
C LYS A 35 -9.38 -27.31 -36.14
N ILE A 36 -8.70 -26.67 -35.18
CA ILE A 36 -9.33 -25.81 -34.17
C ILE A 36 -9.86 -24.54 -34.82
N TYR A 37 -9.10 -23.96 -35.75
CA TYR A 37 -9.51 -22.80 -36.52
C TYR A 37 -10.76 -23.08 -37.36
N SER A 38 -10.78 -24.18 -38.12
CA SER A 38 -11.95 -24.57 -38.93
C SER A 38 -13.19 -24.75 -38.07
N ALA A 39 -13.10 -25.48 -36.96
CA ALA A 39 -14.24 -25.63 -36.05
C ALA A 39 -14.75 -24.29 -35.48
N PHE A 40 -13.85 -23.33 -35.24
CA PHE A 40 -14.24 -21.99 -34.77
C PHE A 40 -14.87 -21.14 -35.88
N VAL A 41 -14.45 -21.29 -37.13
CA VAL A 41 -15.10 -20.66 -38.29
C VAL A 41 -16.50 -21.24 -38.50
N ASP A 42 -16.61 -22.57 -38.47
CA ASP A 42 -17.88 -23.29 -38.62
C ASP A 42 -18.85 -22.91 -37.49
N ALA A 43 -18.36 -22.75 -36.26
CA ALA A 43 -19.17 -22.32 -35.12
C ALA A 43 -19.70 -20.89 -35.21
N LEU A 44 -19.26 -20.07 -36.18
CA LEU A 44 -19.74 -18.70 -36.40
C LEU A 44 -20.31 -18.51 -37.82
N SER A 45 -20.44 -19.58 -38.61
CA SER A 45 -20.89 -19.50 -40.01
C SER A 45 -22.36 -19.11 -40.15
N ASP A 46 -23.15 -19.28 -39.09
CA ASP A 46 -24.54 -18.85 -39.01
C ASP A 46 -24.69 -17.31 -38.92
N LEU A 47 -23.61 -16.58 -38.66
CA LEU A 47 -23.64 -15.13 -38.44
C LEU A 47 -23.28 -14.35 -39.71
N PRO A 48 -24.23 -13.69 -40.38
CA PRO A 48 -24.00 -13.06 -41.69
C PRO A 48 -23.06 -11.85 -41.65
N ASN A 49 -22.88 -11.21 -40.48
CA ASN A 49 -22.03 -10.03 -40.31
C ASN A 49 -20.68 -10.35 -39.64
N VAL A 50 -20.31 -11.64 -39.57
CA VAL A 50 -19.00 -12.07 -39.11
C VAL A 50 -18.13 -12.43 -40.30
N ARG A 51 -16.88 -11.96 -40.28
CA ARG A 51 -15.87 -12.24 -41.31
C ARG A 51 -14.55 -12.65 -40.65
N PHE A 52 -13.76 -13.45 -41.36
CA PHE A 52 -12.43 -13.83 -40.92
C PHE A 52 -11.37 -13.23 -41.84
N SER A 53 -10.40 -12.52 -41.27
CA SER A 53 -9.32 -11.88 -42.03
C SER A 53 -8.11 -12.81 -42.24
N SER A 54 -7.21 -12.38 -43.12
CA SER A 54 -5.93 -13.06 -43.38
C SER A 54 -5.15 -13.34 -42.10
N ARG A 55 -4.72 -14.60 -41.95
CA ARG A 55 -4.06 -15.07 -40.72
C ARG A 55 -2.58 -14.72 -40.70
N HIS A 56 -2.19 -14.04 -39.62
CA HIS A 56 -0.81 -13.63 -39.33
C HIS A 56 -0.33 -14.32 -38.06
N ARG A 57 0.97 -14.55 -37.95
CA ARG A 57 1.57 -15.06 -36.71
C ARG A 57 1.84 -13.89 -35.78
N CYS A 58 1.17 -13.83 -34.64
CA CYS A 58 1.29 -12.74 -33.69
C CYS A 58 2.12 -13.21 -32.48
N GLU A 59 3.37 -12.77 -32.41
CA GLU A 59 4.19 -12.94 -31.22
C GLU A 59 4.22 -11.64 -30.41
N TRP A 60 4.25 -11.75 -29.09
CA TRP A 60 4.23 -10.57 -28.21
C TRP A 60 5.39 -9.62 -28.53
N GLY A 61 5.06 -8.34 -28.71
CA GLY A 61 6.01 -7.27 -29.00
C GLY A 61 6.58 -7.27 -30.42
N THR A 62 5.96 -7.99 -31.37
CA THR A 62 6.39 -8.10 -32.77
C THR A 62 5.36 -7.52 -33.74
N TRP A 63 5.79 -7.27 -34.99
CA TRP A 63 4.96 -6.70 -36.06
C TRP A 63 3.66 -7.47 -36.36
N GLY A 64 3.62 -8.78 -36.11
CA GLY A 64 2.48 -9.61 -36.48
C GLY A 64 1.15 -9.17 -35.88
N ILE A 65 1.16 -8.50 -34.73
CA ILE A 65 -0.05 -7.92 -34.11
C ILE A 65 -0.57 -6.71 -34.90
N VAL A 66 0.33 -5.87 -35.40
CA VAL A 66 -0.02 -4.72 -36.25
C VAL A 66 -0.56 -5.22 -37.59
N ALA A 67 0.13 -6.16 -38.25
CA ALA A 67 -0.33 -6.76 -39.50
C ALA A 67 -1.71 -7.42 -39.37
N ALA A 68 -1.96 -8.13 -38.25
CA ALA A 68 -3.28 -8.68 -37.94
C ALA A 68 -4.36 -7.61 -37.82
N SER A 69 -4.03 -6.49 -37.16
CA SER A 69 -4.95 -5.37 -36.96
C SER A 69 -5.22 -4.64 -38.27
N GLN A 70 -4.21 -4.44 -39.11
CA GLN A 70 -4.34 -3.87 -40.47
C GLN A 70 -5.24 -4.74 -41.34
N SER A 71 -4.94 -6.04 -41.51
CA SER A 71 -5.75 -6.92 -42.37
C SER A 71 -7.19 -7.09 -41.89
N ALA A 72 -7.42 -7.08 -40.57
CA ALA A 72 -8.79 -7.09 -40.04
C ALA A 72 -9.52 -5.75 -40.29
N SER A 73 -8.80 -4.63 -40.23
CA SER A 73 -9.36 -3.30 -40.44
C SER A 73 -9.65 -3.04 -41.91
N GLU A 74 -8.77 -3.44 -42.83
CA GLU A 74 -8.99 -3.35 -44.28
C GLU A 74 -10.29 -4.07 -44.67
N LEU A 75 -10.43 -5.34 -44.25
CA LEU A 75 -11.64 -6.13 -44.50
C LEU A 75 -12.89 -5.51 -43.86
N MET A 76 -12.77 -4.93 -42.66
CA MET A 76 -13.88 -4.24 -42.00
C MET A 76 -14.36 -3.05 -42.83
N LEU A 77 -13.41 -2.25 -43.35
CA LEU A 77 -13.73 -1.05 -44.11
C LEU A 77 -14.28 -1.36 -45.51
N GLU A 78 -13.81 -2.44 -46.13
CA GLU A 78 -14.26 -2.93 -47.43
C GLU A 78 -15.68 -3.53 -47.38
N GLU A 79 -15.92 -4.49 -46.50
CA GLU A 79 -17.19 -5.24 -46.46
C GLU A 79 -18.34 -4.49 -45.78
N PHE A 80 -18.04 -3.52 -44.91
CA PHE A 80 -19.05 -2.82 -44.12
C PHE A 80 -18.97 -1.28 -44.28
N PRO A 81 -19.47 -0.73 -45.40
CA PRO A 81 -19.43 0.71 -45.70
C PRO A 81 -20.13 1.58 -44.65
N GLN A 82 -21.12 1.06 -43.94
CA GLN A 82 -21.89 1.75 -42.91
C GLN A 82 -21.11 1.99 -41.60
N VAL A 83 -19.98 1.33 -41.40
CA VAL A 83 -19.19 1.43 -40.17
C VAL A 83 -18.54 2.81 -40.06
N ARG A 84 -18.84 3.55 -38.99
CA ARG A 84 -18.27 4.89 -38.72
C ARG A 84 -17.07 4.86 -37.76
N HIS A 85 -17.03 3.87 -36.87
CA HIS A 85 -15.94 3.65 -35.92
C HIS A 85 -15.57 2.18 -35.88
N VAL A 86 -14.27 1.91 -35.78
CA VAL A 86 -13.72 0.56 -35.63
C VAL A 86 -13.10 0.46 -34.25
N TYR A 87 -13.60 -0.48 -33.46
CA TYR A 87 -13.13 -0.78 -32.11
C TYR A 87 -12.22 -2.02 -32.12
N LEU A 88 -10.97 -1.88 -31.68
CA LEU A 88 -10.05 -3.01 -31.59
C LEU A 88 -10.29 -3.79 -30.29
N ALA A 89 -10.65 -5.07 -30.42
CA ALA A 89 -10.90 -5.98 -29.30
C ALA A 89 -10.05 -7.26 -29.41
N SER A 90 -9.84 -7.96 -28.29
CA SER A 90 -9.29 -9.32 -28.24
C SER A 90 -10.32 -10.35 -27.82
N GLY A 91 -10.04 -11.64 -28.03
CA GLY A 91 -10.88 -12.73 -27.51
C GLY A 91 -11.00 -12.79 -25.97
N SER A 92 -10.19 -12.02 -25.24
CA SER A 92 -10.24 -11.89 -23.78
C SER A 92 -10.85 -10.56 -23.29
N CYS A 93 -11.47 -9.79 -24.19
CA CYS A 93 -12.24 -8.61 -23.85
C CYS A 93 -13.69 -9.00 -23.55
N LEU A 94 -14.30 -8.36 -22.55
CA LEU A 94 -15.69 -8.56 -22.18
C LEU A 94 -16.41 -7.20 -22.12
N PRO A 95 -17.50 -7.01 -22.89
CA PRO A 95 -18.39 -5.86 -22.70
C PRO A 95 -18.93 -5.86 -21.26
N LEU A 96 -18.89 -4.73 -20.59
CA LEU A 96 -19.41 -4.57 -19.21
C LEU A 96 -20.75 -3.81 -19.17
N ARG A 97 -21.11 -3.18 -20.28
CA ARG A 97 -22.33 -2.38 -20.47
C ARG A 97 -23.06 -2.88 -21.72
N PRO A 98 -24.37 -2.62 -21.84
CA PRO A 98 -25.10 -2.90 -23.08
C PRO A 98 -24.37 -2.27 -24.27
N VAL A 99 -24.15 -3.05 -25.33
CA VAL A 99 -23.42 -2.59 -26.53
C VAL A 99 -24.08 -1.35 -27.14
N GLN A 100 -25.41 -1.22 -27.05
CA GLN A 100 -26.13 -0.04 -27.51
C GLN A 100 -25.62 1.27 -26.89
N GLU A 101 -25.22 1.25 -25.60
CA GLU A 101 -24.68 2.45 -24.97
C GLU A 101 -23.33 2.87 -25.57
N LEU A 102 -22.50 1.91 -26.00
CA LEU A 102 -21.27 2.22 -26.73
C LEU A 102 -21.60 2.78 -28.13
N ILE A 103 -22.59 2.23 -28.81
CA ILE A 103 -23.05 2.72 -30.12
C ILE A 103 -23.52 4.17 -30.01
N ASP A 104 -24.40 4.47 -29.06
CA ASP A 104 -24.93 5.82 -28.81
C ASP A 104 -23.80 6.79 -28.44
N TYR A 105 -22.90 6.37 -27.56
CA TYR A 105 -21.76 7.17 -27.13
C TYR A 105 -20.83 7.57 -28.29
N LEU A 106 -20.58 6.65 -29.23
CA LEU A 106 -19.81 6.90 -30.44
C LEU A 106 -20.60 7.73 -31.47
N ALA A 107 -21.92 7.55 -31.54
CA ALA A 107 -22.79 8.33 -32.42
C ALA A 107 -22.82 9.81 -32.06
N ASP A 108 -22.77 10.14 -30.77
CA ASP A 108 -22.65 11.51 -30.25
C ASP A 108 -21.26 12.13 -30.53
N ARG A 109 -20.27 11.31 -30.89
CA ARG A 109 -18.87 11.71 -31.11
C ARG A 109 -18.36 11.23 -32.48
N PRO A 110 -19.00 11.66 -33.58
CA PRO A 110 -18.78 11.09 -34.91
C PRO A 110 -17.36 11.32 -35.46
N ARG A 111 -16.64 12.33 -34.95
CA ARG A 111 -15.30 12.73 -35.41
C ARG A 111 -14.20 12.49 -34.37
N THR A 112 -14.51 11.80 -33.28
CA THR A 112 -13.54 11.59 -32.19
C THR A 112 -12.90 10.21 -32.28
N ASP A 113 -11.56 10.20 -32.25
CA ASP A 113 -10.74 9.01 -32.14
C ASP A 113 -10.35 8.79 -30.67
N PHE A 114 -10.61 7.60 -30.14
CA PHE A 114 -10.26 7.21 -28.77
C PHE A 114 -9.02 6.33 -28.78
N ILE A 115 -7.87 6.96 -28.59
CA ILE A 115 -6.58 6.28 -28.60
C ILE A 115 -5.62 6.99 -27.63
N GLU A 116 -5.14 6.25 -26.65
CA GLU A 116 -4.09 6.75 -25.76
C GLU A 116 -2.83 7.02 -26.59
N SER A 117 -2.33 8.25 -26.54
CA SER A 117 -1.18 8.67 -27.34
C SER A 117 -0.42 9.77 -26.60
N ALA A 118 0.65 9.36 -25.92
CA ALA A 118 1.61 10.21 -25.23
C ALA A 118 2.93 10.30 -26.01
N THR A 119 3.54 11.47 -26.04
CA THR A 119 4.85 11.69 -26.67
C THR A 119 5.96 11.05 -25.84
N THR A 120 6.89 10.38 -26.50
CA THR A 120 8.06 9.74 -25.83
C THR A 120 9.08 10.74 -25.29
N ALA A 121 8.97 12.02 -25.67
CA ALA A 121 9.92 13.07 -25.28
C ALA A 121 9.63 13.67 -23.90
N ASP A 122 8.35 13.73 -23.51
CA ASP A 122 7.91 14.58 -22.41
C ASP A 122 7.38 13.80 -21.20
N VAL A 123 7.04 12.51 -21.38
CA VAL A 123 6.42 11.70 -20.32
C VAL A 123 7.03 10.30 -20.29
N PRO A 124 7.60 9.85 -19.16
CA PRO A 124 8.01 8.47 -18.98
C PRO A 124 6.77 7.57 -18.89
N TRP A 125 6.28 7.10 -20.03
CA TRP A 125 5.13 6.18 -20.11
C TRP A 125 5.54 4.75 -19.75
N THR A 126 6.83 4.41 -19.88
CA THR A 126 7.35 3.07 -19.57
C THR A 126 7.84 2.98 -18.12
N VAL A 127 7.38 1.97 -17.38
CA VAL A 127 7.90 1.63 -16.04
C VAL A 127 9.22 0.87 -16.21
N GLY A 128 10.28 1.62 -16.54
CA GLY A 128 11.61 1.08 -16.81
C GLY A 128 11.74 0.39 -18.18
N GLY A 129 12.96 0.40 -18.73
CA GLY A 129 13.28 -0.25 -20.00
C GLY A 129 13.66 0.71 -21.12
N LEU A 130 13.59 0.22 -22.36
CA LEU A 130 13.85 0.98 -23.58
C LEU A 130 12.63 1.85 -23.86
N ASP A 131 12.75 3.17 -23.85
CA ASP A 131 11.68 4.09 -24.22
C ASP A 131 11.94 4.65 -25.63
N HIS A 132 12.72 5.74 -25.73
CA HIS A 132 13.20 6.28 -27.00
C HIS A 132 13.97 5.26 -27.85
N GLU A 133 14.70 4.35 -27.20
CA GLU A 133 15.47 3.31 -27.88
C GLU A 133 14.59 2.30 -28.64
N ARG A 134 13.29 2.21 -28.36
CA ARG A 134 12.35 1.39 -29.16
C ARG A 134 12.29 1.84 -30.62
N PHE A 135 12.46 3.14 -30.84
CA PHE A 135 12.33 3.79 -32.14
C PHE A 135 13.68 3.93 -32.85
N THR A 136 14.78 3.99 -32.10
CA THR A 136 16.12 4.19 -32.65
C THR A 136 16.92 2.89 -32.79
N LEU A 137 16.53 1.79 -32.12
CA LEU A 137 17.18 0.47 -32.28
C LEU A 137 16.34 -0.49 -33.15
N ARG A 138 16.95 -1.63 -33.49
CA ARG A 138 16.31 -2.75 -34.23
C ARG A 138 16.03 -3.91 -33.28
N PHE A 139 14.88 -4.56 -33.46
CA PHE A 139 14.44 -5.67 -32.60
C PHE A 139 13.99 -6.90 -33.41
N PRO A 140 14.92 -7.60 -34.10
CA PRO A 140 14.58 -8.79 -34.90
C PRO A 140 14.32 -10.05 -34.07
N PHE A 141 14.72 -10.07 -32.79
CA PHE A 141 14.58 -11.22 -31.91
C PHE A 141 13.38 -11.06 -30.98
N SER A 142 12.58 -12.11 -30.82
CA SER A 142 11.52 -12.13 -29.82
C SER A 142 12.08 -12.07 -28.41
N TRP A 143 11.61 -11.10 -27.64
CA TRP A 143 11.95 -10.93 -26.23
C TRP A 143 11.52 -12.14 -25.36
N LYS A 144 10.34 -12.70 -25.64
CA LYS A 144 9.80 -13.85 -24.88
C LYS A 144 10.55 -15.15 -25.17
N ARG A 145 10.88 -15.39 -26.43
CA ARG A 145 11.47 -16.67 -26.86
C ARG A 145 12.99 -16.67 -26.73
N ASN A 146 13.64 -15.55 -27.04
CA ASN A 146 15.08 -15.43 -27.19
C ASN A 146 15.64 -14.24 -26.38
N ARG A 147 15.31 -14.16 -25.09
CA ARG A 147 15.70 -13.04 -24.19
C ARG A 147 17.21 -12.73 -24.24
N ALA A 148 18.07 -13.74 -24.21
CA ALA A 148 19.52 -13.55 -24.23
C ALA A 148 20.01 -12.89 -25.53
N MET A 149 19.49 -13.32 -26.69
CA MET A 149 19.84 -12.71 -27.99
C MET A 149 19.29 -11.30 -28.12
N PHE A 150 18.06 -11.06 -27.63
CA PHE A 150 17.49 -9.72 -27.55
C PHE A 150 18.42 -8.76 -26.78
N ASP A 151 18.80 -9.14 -25.55
CA ASP A 151 19.62 -8.29 -24.69
C ASP A 151 21.04 -8.11 -25.24
N ALA A 152 21.64 -9.17 -25.79
CA ALA A 152 22.94 -9.09 -26.45
C ALA A 152 22.92 -8.16 -27.66
N TYR A 153 21.87 -8.22 -28.48
CA TYR A 153 21.74 -7.38 -29.67
C TYR A 153 21.49 -5.91 -29.32
N VAL A 154 20.74 -5.62 -28.25
CA VAL A 154 20.60 -4.25 -27.72
C VAL A 154 21.96 -3.71 -27.24
N LYS A 155 22.71 -4.49 -26.45
CA LYS A 155 24.06 -4.12 -25.99
C LYS A 155 25.02 -3.89 -27.15
N LEU A 156 24.97 -4.73 -28.17
CA LEU A 156 25.79 -4.61 -29.38
C LEU A 156 25.48 -3.32 -30.14
N GLN A 157 24.21 -3.02 -30.40
CA GLN A 157 23.80 -1.80 -31.08
C GLN A 157 24.22 -0.54 -30.31
N ARG A 158 24.08 -0.54 -28.97
CA ARG A 158 24.57 0.55 -28.10
C ARG A 158 26.09 0.72 -28.20
N ARG A 159 26.84 -0.37 -28.11
CA ARG A 159 28.31 -0.36 -28.20
C ARG A 159 28.80 0.17 -29.55
N LEU A 160 28.12 -0.22 -30.63
CA LEU A 160 28.44 0.20 -32.00
C LEU A 160 27.76 1.53 -32.41
N ARG A 161 27.00 2.18 -31.51
CA ARG A 161 26.24 3.42 -31.77
C ARG A 161 25.36 3.33 -33.03
N LEU A 162 24.75 2.17 -33.26
CA LEU A 162 23.88 1.92 -34.40
C LEU A 162 22.47 2.45 -34.13
N TYR A 163 22.17 3.64 -34.66
CA TYR A 163 20.85 4.25 -34.54
C TYR A 163 20.10 4.24 -35.88
N ARG A 164 18.79 4.11 -35.81
CA ARG A 164 17.86 4.26 -36.92
C ARG A 164 17.31 5.67 -36.94
N LYS A 165 17.12 6.19 -38.15
CA LYS A 165 16.41 7.45 -38.36
C LYS A 165 14.90 7.17 -38.38
N ILE A 166 14.15 8.01 -37.68
CA ILE A 166 12.69 8.03 -37.76
C ILE A 166 12.31 8.64 -39.13
N PRO A 167 11.33 8.08 -39.85
CA PRO A 167 10.79 8.66 -41.08
C PRO A 167 10.41 10.13 -40.93
N LYS A 168 10.58 10.92 -41.99
CA LYS A 168 10.23 12.35 -41.95
C LYS A 168 8.72 12.52 -41.72
N GLY A 169 8.33 13.48 -40.89
CA GLY A 169 6.93 13.85 -40.66
C GLY A 169 6.23 13.10 -39.53
N ILE A 170 6.77 11.97 -39.06
CA ILE A 170 6.17 11.23 -37.93
C ILE A 170 6.88 11.54 -36.62
N VAL A 171 6.10 11.78 -35.57
CA VAL A 171 6.59 11.91 -34.20
C VAL A 171 6.14 10.66 -33.44
N PRO A 172 7.07 9.85 -32.89
CA PRO A 172 6.70 8.66 -32.13
C PRO A 172 5.79 8.98 -30.95
N HIS A 173 4.64 8.30 -30.91
CA HIS A 173 3.74 8.30 -29.77
C HIS A 173 3.57 6.87 -29.25
N MET A 174 3.29 6.76 -27.96
CA MET A 174 3.04 5.50 -27.28
C MET A 174 1.72 5.53 -26.52
N GLY A 175 1.13 4.35 -26.35
CA GLY A 175 -0.09 4.19 -25.55
C GLY A 175 -0.62 2.76 -25.59
N SER A 176 -1.79 2.55 -24.99
CA SER A 176 -2.49 1.26 -25.04
C SER A 176 -2.68 0.73 -26.46
N GLN A 177 -2.47 -0.57 -26.66
CA GLN A 177 -2.83 -1.31 -27.87
C GLN A 177 -4.32 -1.15 -28.24
N TRP A 178 -5.21 -0.93 -27.27
CA TRP A 178 -6.66 -0.94 -27.48
C TRP A 178 -7.18 0.46 -27.82
N TRP A 179 -7.62 0.63 -29.06
CA TRP A 179 -8.14 1.89 -29.61
C TRP A 179 -9.54 1.74 -30.20
N CYS A 180 -10.23 2.86 -30.37
CA CYS A 180 -11.45 2.99 -31.17
C CYS A 180 -11.30 4.18 -32.11
N LEU A 181 -11.09 3.92 -33.40
CA LEU A 181 -10.79 4.93 -34.40
C LEU A 181 -11.97 5.13 -35.35
N THR A 182 -12.17 6.36 -35.80
CA THR A 182 -13.10 6.72 -36.85
C THR A 182 -12.68 6.07 -38.17
N ARG A 183 -13.66 5.81 -39.04
CA ARG A 183 -13.43 5.33 -40.42
C ARG A 183 -12.47 6.25 -41.16
N GLN A 184 -12.64 7.57 -41.04
CA GLN A 184 -11.81 8.56 -41.71
C GLN A 184 -10.34 8.39 -41.33
N THR A 185 -10.03 8.41 -40.03
CA THR A 185 -8.65 8.27 -39.53
C THR A 185 -8.07 6.91 -39.91
N LEU A 186 -8.83 5.83 -39.73
CA LEU A 186 -8.34 4.48 -40.02
C LEU A 186 -8.11 4.25 -41.53
N SER A 187 -9.01 4.75 -42.39
CA SER A 187 -8.81 4.72 -43.84
C SER A 187 -7.56 5.51 -44.25
N ALA A 188 -7.35 6.70 -43.68
CA ALA A 188 -6.18 7.52 -43.97
C ALA A 188 -4.87 6.80 -43.59
N ILE A 189 -4.85 6.11 -42.43
CA ILE A 189 -3.71 5.30 -42.01
C ILE A 189 -3.44 4.14 -42.99
N LEU A 190 -4.48 3.42 -43.41
CA LEU A 190 -4.33 2.22 -44.23
C LEU A 190 -4.08 2.50 -45.72
N GLN A 191 -4.46 3.68 -46.20
CA GLN A 191 -4.35 4.11 -47.60
C GLN A 191 -3.26 5.18 -47.81
N ASP A 192 -2.43 5.40 -46.79
CA ASP A 192 -1.31 6.33 -46.83
C ASP A 192 -0.34 5.99 -47.97
N PRO A 193 0.03 6.94 -48.85
CA PRO A 193 1.03 6.72 -49.89
C PRO A 193 2.40 6.25 -49.35
N GLU A 194 2.78 6.68 -48.14
CA GLU A 194 4.02 6.31 -47.47
C GLU A 194 3.87 5.10 -46.54
N ARG A 195 2.73 4.38 -46.59
CA ARG A 195 2.46 3.23 -45.74
C ARG A 195 3.57 2.19 -45.78
N ASP A 196 4.10 1.86 -46.95
CA ASP A 196 5.18 0.88 -47.10
C ASP A 196 6.45 1.33 -46.34
N THR A 197 6.76 2.63 -46.36
CA THR A 197 7.85 3.23 -45.59
C THR A 197 7.60 3.08 -44.09
N TYR A 198 6.39 3.36 -43.63
CA TYR A 198 6.01 3.26 -42.21
C TYR A 198 5.98 1.81 -41.72
N ASP A 199 5.42 0.88 -42.48
CA ASP A 199 5.36 -0.54 -42.16
C ASP A 199 6.77 -1.16 -42.10
N ALA A 200 7.64 -0.82 -43.06
CA ALA A 200 9.05 -1.23 -43.04
C ALA A 200 9.82 -0.66 -41.84
N TYR A 201 9.42 0.51 -41.35
CA TYR A 201 10.00 1.11 -40.14
C TYR A 201 9.47 0.43 -38.86
N PHE A 202 8.16 0.41 -38.64
CA PHE A 202 7.58 -0.12 -37.40
C PHE A 202 7.73 -1.64 -37.27
N SER A 203 7.89 -2.39 -38.36
CA SER A 203 8.19 -3.83 -38.30
C SER A 203 9.47 -4.19 -37.54
N LYS A 204 10.37 -3.21 -37.34
CA LYS A 204 11.63 -3.35 -36.60
C LYS A 204 11.60 -2.67 -35.23
N VAL A 205 10.50 -2.01 -34.87
CA VAL A 205 10.27 -1.36 -33.57
C VAL A 205 9.80 -2.42 -32.57
N TRP A 206 10.19 -2.28 -31.30
CA TRP A 206 9.74 -3.19 -30.25
C TRP A 206 8.37 -2.77 -29.73
N ILE A 207 7.43 -3.73 -29.64
CA ILE A 207 6.02 -3.49 -29.26
C ILE A 207 5.38 -2.42 -30.18
N PRO A 208 5.38 -2.65 -31.51
CA PRO A 208 4.85 -1.68 -32.45
C PRO A 208 3.33 -1.53 -32.35
N ASP A 209 2.63 -2.49 -31.75
CA ASP A 209 1.19 -2.42 -31.49
C ASP A 209 0.79 -1.34 -30.46
N GLU A 210 1.73 -0.86 -29.65
CA GLU A 210 1.57 0.26 -28.71
C GLU A 210 2.11 1.59 -29.26
N SER A 211 2.56 1.64 -30.52
CA SER A 211 3.10 2.88 -31.12
C SER A 211 2.68 3.19 -32.56
N TYR A 212 2.39 2.18 -33.39
CA TYR A 212 2.06 2.36 -34.81
C TYR A 212 0.79 3.21 -34.99
N PHE A 213 -0.34 2.73 -34.46
CA PHE A 213 -1.62 3.43 -34.59
C PHE A 213 -1.62 4.75 -33.81
N GLN A 214 -0.90 4.83 -32.69
CA GLN A 214 -0.79 6.02 -31.86
C GLN A 214 -0.07 7.13 -32.62
N THR A 215 1.04 6.78 -33.28
CA THR A 215 1.83 7.72 -34.09
C THR A 215 1.04 8.18 -35.32
N LEU A 216 0.43 7.26 -36.06
CA LEU A 216 -0.27 7.61 -37.30
C LEU A 216 -1.64 8.26 -37.04
N ALA A 217 -2.33 7.91 -35.94
CA ALA A 217 -3.54 8.61 -35.54
C ALA A 217 -3.24 10.07 -35.20
N ARG A 218 -2.10 10.38 -34.56
CA ARG A 218 -1.67 11.77 -34.32
C ARG A 218 -1.36 12.53 -35.60
N PHE A 219 -1.02 11.82 -36.67
CA PHE A 219 -0.74 12.42 -37.97
C PHE A 219 -2.04 12.74 -38.75
N TYR A 220 -3.06 11.88 -38.66
CA TYR A 220 -4.28 11.97 -39.47
C TYR A 220 -5.55 12.43 -38.75
N SER A 221 -5.67 12.18 -37.45
CA SER A 221 -6.88 12.48 -36.70
C SER A 221 -7.08 13.98 -36.54
N THR A 222 -8.34 14.41 -36.66
CA THR A 222 -8.74 15.80 -36.42
C THR A 222 -9.10 16.06 -34.96
N ASN A 223 -9.45 15.01 -34.21
CA ASN A 223 -9.88 15.12 -32.81
C ASN A 223 -9.60 13.83 -32.05
N ILE A 224 -8.54 13.83 -31.24
CA ILE A 224 -8.16 12.70 -30.39
C ILE A 224 -8.61 12.97 -28.96
N GLU A 225 -9.33 12.01 -28.40
CA GLU A 225 -9.41 11.86 -26.96
C GLU A 225 -8.39 10.81 -26.50
N SER A 226 -7.37 11.24 -25.75
CA SER A 226 -6.25 10.38 -25.34
C SER A 226 -6.61 9.44 -24.19
N ARG A 227 -7.53 8.51 -24.45
CA ARG A 227 -7.91 7.41 -23.55
C ARG A 227 -8.33 6.17 -24.36
N SER A 228 -8.22 5.00 -23.75
CA SER A 228 -8.85 3.78 -24.28
C SER A 228 -10.26 3.63 -23.71
N LEU A 229 -11.20 3.18 -24.55
CA LEU A 229 -12.53 2.73 -24.10
C LEU A 229 -12.49 1.31 -23.48
N THR A 230 -11.30 0.71 -23.38
CA THR A 230 -11.05 -0.59 -22.74
C THR A 230 -10.37 -0.39 -21.39
N LEU A 231 -10.97 -0.91 -20.33
CA LEU A 231 -10.31 -1.04 -19.04
C LEU A 231 -9.24 -2.13 -19.13
N SER A 232 -7.97 -1.72 -19.22
CA SER A 232 -6.81 -2.59 -19.12
C SER A 232 -5.90 -2.06 -18.02
N LYS A 233 -5.55 -2.91 -17.05
CA LYS A 233 -4.64 -2.56 -15.94
C LYS A 233 -3.46 -3.51 -15.92
N PHE A 234 -2.33 -2.99 -15.46
CA PHE A 234 -1.10 -3.75 -15.29
C PHE A 234 -0.76 -3.84 -13.80
N ASP A 235 -0.15 -4.94 -13.39
CA ASP A 235 0.44 -5.08 -12.07
C ASP A 235 1.81 -4.40 -11.97
N PHE A 236 2.42 -4.42 -10.79
CA PHE A 236 3.74 -3.84 -10.53
C PHE A 236 4.89 -4.48 -11.33
N GLN A 237 4.65 -5.63 -11.98
CA GLN A 237 5.62 -6.31 -12.86
C GLN A 237 5.38 -5.97 -14.34
N GLY A 238 4.41 -5.09 -14.65
CA GLY A 238 4.00 -4.80 -16.03
C GLY A 238 3.23 -5.93 -16.68
N LYS A 239 2.62 -6.85 -15.92
CA LYS A 239 1.75 -7.91 -16.45
C LYS A 239 0.29 -7.46 -16.43
N PRO A 240 -0.50 -7.73 -17.48
CA PRO A 240 -1.92 -7.43 -17.47
C PRO A 240 -2.63 -8.11 -16.30
N HIS A 241 -3.46 -7.37 -15.59
CA HIS A 241 -4.32 -7.90 -14.54
C HIS A 241 -5.38 -8.82 -15.15
N ILE A 242 -5.63 -9.95 -14.49
CA ILE A 242 -6.63 -10.93 -14.90
C ILE A 242 -7.82 -10.83 -13.97
N PHE A 243 -9.00 -10.59 -14.52
CA PHE A 243 -10.25 -10.53 -13.76
C PHE A 243 -10.90 -11.91 -13.69
N TYR A 244 -11.21 -12.32 -12.46
CA TYR A 244 -11.95 -13.54 -12.10
C TYR A 244 -13.33 -13.21 -11.55
N ASP A 245 -14.17 -14.22 -11.30
CA ASP A 245 -15.56 -14.07 -10.86
C ASP A 245 -15.76 -13.23 -9.59
N ASP A 246 -14.79 -13.23 -8.68
CA ASP A 246 -14.81 -12.41 -7.46
C ASP A 246 -14.71 -10.89 -7.74
N HIS A 247 -14.35 -10.50 -8.96
CA HIS A 247 -14.31 -9.11 -9.41
C HIS A 247 -15.64 -8.60 -9.98
N LEU A 248 -16.71 -9.39 -10.02
CA LEU A 248 -18.00 -9.00 -10.61
C LEU A 248 -18.51 -7.65 -10.09
N GLN A 249 -18.51 -7.46 -8.77
CA GLN A 249 -18.98 -6.22 -8.15
C GLN A 249 -18.07 -5.03 -8.43
N LEU A 250 -16.77 -5.28 -8.59
CA LEU A 250 -15.80 -4.26 -8.97
C LEU A 250 -16.05 -3.82 -10.42
N LEU A 251 -16.21 -4.76 -11.35
CA LEU A 251 -16.46 -4.47 -12.77
C LEU A 251 -17.80 -3.77 -13.00
N ARG A 252 -18.86 -4.15 -12.28
CA ARG A 252 -20.17 -3.44 -12.32
C ARG A 252 -20.08 -1.98 -11.91
N ARG A 253 -19.13 -1.63 -11.04
CA ARG A 253 -18.91 -0.25 -10.53
C ARG A 253 -17.85 0.51 -11.33
N SER A 254 -17.31 -0.08 -12.40
CA SER A 254 -16.24 0.52 -13.22
C SER A 254 -16.71 1.65 -14.12
N ASP A 255 -18.00 1.64 -14.46
CA ASP A 255 -18.63 2.49 -15.49
C ASP A 255 -17.97 2.36 -16.90
N CYS A 256 -17.01 1.45 -17.10
CA CYS A 256 -16.28 1.23 -18.35
C CYS A 256 -17.12 0.41 -19.36
N PHE A 257 -16.92 0.62 -20.66
CA PHE A 257 -17.64 -0.13 -21.70
C PHE A 257 -17.16 -1.58 -21.82
N VAL A 258 -15.85 -1.81 -21.74
CA VAL A 258 -15.23 -3.12 -21.95
C VAL A 258 -14.07 -3.28 -20.97
N ALA A 259 -13.83 -4.49 -20.48
CA ALA A 259 -12.65 -4.81 -19.66
C ALA A 259 -11.77 -5.91 -20.25
N ARG A 260 -10.49 -5.83 -19.90
CA ARG A 260 -9.43 -6.76 -20.26
C ARG A 260 -8.39 -6.87 -19.12
N LYS A 261 -7.89 -8.05 -18.75
CA LYS A 261 -8.09 -9.37 -19.37
C LYS A 261 -9.03 -10.22 -18.53
N ILE A 262 -10.08 -10.80 -19.13
CA ILE A 262 -10.96 -11.73 -18.40
C ILE A 262 -10.38 -13.15 -18.44
N TRP A 263 -10.46 -13.87 -17.32
CA TRP A 263 -10.07 -15.27 -17.25
C TRP A 263 -11.06 -16.17 -18.02
N PRO A 264 -10.61 -17.12 -18.85
CA PRO A 264 -11.52 -17.95 -19.66
C PRO A 264 -12.53 -18.78 -18.85
N HIS A 265 -12.23 -19.12 -17.60
CA HIS A 265 -13.12 -19.87 -16.70
C HIS A 265 -13.84 -18.97 -15.67
N ALA A 266 -13.92 -17.66 -15.94
CA ALA A 266 -14.76 -16.76 -15.14
C ALA A 266 -16.22 -16.84 -15.62
N ASP A 267 -16.83 -18.01 -15.43
CA ASP A 267 -18.18 -18.32 -15.92
C ASP A 267 -19.20 -17.28 -15.45
N ARG A 268 -19.13 -16.85 -14.17
CA ARG A 268 -20.06 -15.88 -13.60
C ARG A 268 -19.92 -14.50 -14.22
N LEU A 269 -18.71 -14.09 -14.62
CA LEU A 269 -18.52 -12.82 -15.35
C LEU A 269 -19.15 -12.89 -16.74
N TYR A 270 -18.87 -13.95 -17.50
CA TYR A 270 -19.40 -14.09 -18.86
C TYR A 270 -20.92 -14.20 -18.85
N GLU A 271 -21.50 -14.97 -17.94
CA GLU A 271 -22.96 -15.05 -17.75
C GLU A 271 -23.51 -13.66 -17.41
N ALA A 272 -23.05 -13.04 -16.33
CA ALA A 272 -23.60 -11.77 -15.84
C ALA A 272 -23.54 -10.62 -16.85
N PHE A 273 -22.52 -10.57 -17.73
CA PHE A 273 -22.35 -9.47 -18.67
C PHE A 273 -22.81 -9.77 -20.09
N LEU A 274 -22.92 -11.04 -20.50
CA LEU A 274 -23.39 -11.39 -21.85
C LEU A 274 -24.88 -11.75 -21.92
N THR A 275 -25.54 -12.08 -20.79
CA THR A 275 -26.96 -12.51 -20.79
C THR A 275 -27.92 -11.53 -20.15
N ASP A 276 -27.49 -10.69 -19.20
CA ASP A 276 -28.39 -9.82 -18.40
C ASP A 276 -28.30 -8.35 -18.83
N PRO A 277 -29.22 -7.86 -19.71
CA PRO A 277 -29.31 -6.44 -20.03
C PRO A 277 -29.86 -5.59 -18.86
N ALA A 278 -30.52 -6.19 -17.87
CA ALA A 278 -31.21 -5.49 -16.79
C ALA A 278 -30.29 -5.15 -15.59
N GLY A 279 -29.09 -5.74 -15.52
CA GLY A 279 -28.06 -5.40 -14.54
C GLY A 279 -27.28 -4.10 -14.84
N ALA A 280 -27.58 -3.42 -15.96
CA ALA A 280 -26.90 -2.21 -16.41
C ALA A 280 -27.15 -1.02 -15.46
N MET A 281 -26.18 -0.74 -14.59
CA MET A 281 -26.17 0.46 -13.76
C MET A 281 -26.16 1.75 -14.62
N LYS A 282 -26.76 2.81 -14.06
CA LYS A 282 -26.99 4.17 -14.61
C LYS A 282 -26.04 4.61 -15.73
N ARG A 283 -26.63 5.27 -16.75
CA ARG A 283 -26.03 6.06 -17.85
C ARG A 283 -25.08 7.17 -17.35
N THR A 284 -23.99 6.77 -16.71
CA THR A 284 -22.93 7.66 -16.21
C THR A 284 -21.76 7.60 -17.18
N GLU A 285 -21.05 8.71 -17.35
CA GLU A 285 -19.84 8.71 -18.15
C GLU A 285 -18.80 7.74 -17.54
N PRO A 286 -18.12 6.92 -18.35
CA PRO A 286 -17.08 6.01 -17.87
C PRO A 286 -16.02 6.75 -17.04
N ASN A 287 -15.89 6.37 -15.76
CA ASN A 287 -14.90 6.96 -14.86
C ASN A 287 -14.03 5.87 -14.19
N PRO A 288 -12.87 5.52 -14.79
CA PRO A 288 -11.99 4.49 -14.23
C PRO A 288 -11.36 4.89 -12.88
N GLY A 289 -11.41 6.17 -12.48
CA GLY A 289 -10.72 6.69 -11.29
C GLY A 289 -11.08 5.99 -9.98
N LYS A 290 -12.33 5.50 -9.82
CA LYS A 290 -12.75 4.74 -8.63
C LYS A 290 -12.00 3.42 -8.51
N ILE A 291 -11.85 2.72 -9.63
CA ILE A 291 -11.15 1.43 -9.70
C ILE A 291 -9.65 1.63 -9.59
N ASP A 292 -9.12 2.69 -10.20
CA ASP A 292 -7.71 3.03 -10.16
C ASP A 292 -7.21 3.21 -8.73
N ARG A 293 -8.03 3.82 -7.87
CA ARG A 293 -7.72 3.96 -6.44
C ARG A 293 -7.63 2.60 -5.73
N ILE A 294 -8.47 1.63 -6.09
CA ILE A 294 -8.44 0.28 -5.49
C ILE A 294 -7.16 -0.44 -5.93
N PHE A 295 -6.84 -0.40 -7.22
CA PHE A 295 -5.62 -0.99 -7.77
C PHE A 295 -4.36 -0.34 -7.20
N ALA A 296 -4.32 0.99 -7.10
CA ALA A 296 -3.19 1.72 -6.51
C ALA A 296 -2.96 1.28 -5.05
N LYS A 297 -4.02 1.17 -4.24
CA LYS A 297 -3.93 0.66 -2.87
C LYS A 297 -3.49 -0.80 -2.82
N ALA A 298 -3.91 -1.63 -3.76
CA ALA A 298 -3.51 -3.03 -3.84
C ALA A 298 -2.03 -3.16 -4.22
N VAL A 299 -1.56 -2.38 -5.19
CA VAL A 299 -0.15 -2.30 -5.60
C VAL A 299 0.70 -1.81 -4.43
N GLU A 300 0.30 -0.74 -3.76
CA GLU A 300 1.01 -0.23 -2.59
C GLU A 300 1.09 -1.28 -1.47
N LYS A 301 -0.02 -1.97 -1.16
CA LYS A 301 0.00 -3.06 -0.18
C LYS A 301 0.88 -4.23 -0.60
N ARG A 302 1.03 -4.49 -1.91
CA ARG A 302 1.90 -5.57 -2.40
C ARG A 302 3.38 -5.19 -2.37
N THR A 303 3.71 -3.95 -2.69
CA THR A 303 5.10 -3.46 -2.75
C THR A 303 5.60 -3.01 -1.39
N ARG A 304 4.77 -2.32 -0.60
CA ARG A 304 5.09 -1.81 0.73
C ARG A 304 4.47 -2.62 1.86
N GLY A 305 3.72 -3.68 1.62
CA GLY A 305 3.06 -4.43 2.71
C GLY A 305 2.05 -3.59 3.52
N ARG A 306 1.47 -4.22 4.55
CA ARG A 306 0.59 -3.52 5.50
C ARG A 306 1.42 -2.85 6.58
N SER A 307 0.94 -1.71 7.08
CA SER A 307 1.73 -0.96 8.04
C SER A 307 1.87 -1.71 9.37
N GLY A 308 3.10 -1.89 9.87
CA GLY A 308 3.40 -2.64 11.08
C GLY A 308 3.11 -4.14 11.02
N LEU A 309 2.89 -4.72 9.82
CA LEU A 309 2.85 -6.17 9.64
C LEU A 309 4.17 -6.67 9.07
N TYR A 310 4.81 -7.55 9.82
CA TYR A 310 5.97 -8.30 9.38
C TYR A 310 5.50 -9.53 8.61
N MET A 311 5.90 -9.64 7.34
CA MET A 311 5.57 -10.77 6.46
C MET A 311 6.85 -11.49 6.04
N GLN A 312 6.76 -12.81 5.81
CA GLN A 312 7.89 -13.64 5.40
C GLN A 312 8.65 -13.08 4.19
N SER A 313 7.95 -12.44 3.24
CA SER A 313 8.57 -11.87 2.05
C SER A 313 9.47 -10.64 2.31
N ARG A 314 9.48 -10.10 3.53
CA ARG A 314 10.16 -8.84 3.88
C ARG A 314 11.02 -8.93 5.13
N PHE A 315 10.88 -10.00 5.89
CA PHE A 315 11.73 -10.32 7.04
C PHE A 315 12.98 -11.07 6.55
N PRO A 316 14.19 -10.86 7.11
CA PRO A 316 14.54 -10.05 8.29
C PRO A 316 15.19 -8.69 7.98
N ASN A 317 15.02 -8.13 6.77
CA ASN A 317 15.75 -6.91 6.38
C ASN A 317 15.27 -5.69 7.18
N GLU A 318 16.18 -5.04 7.92
CA GLU A 318 15.89 -3.78 8.64
C GLU A 318 15.52 -2.66 7.65
N GLY A 319 14.48 -1.89 7.96
CA GLY A 319 13.99 -0.79 7.13
C GLY A 319 13.15 -1.23 5.94
N TRP A 320 12.92 -2.54 5.76
CA TRP A 320 12.02 -3.06 4.74
C TRP A 320 10.58 -3.15 5.22
N GLU A 321 10.29 -2.93 6.50
CA GLU A 321 8.95 -2.78 7.05
C GLU A 321 8.23 -1.53 6.52
N ASN A 322 6.91 -1.47 6.68
CA ASN A 322 6.13 -0.27 6.39
C ASN A 322 5.61 0.29 7.71
N GLY A 323 6.40 1.14 8.35
CA GLY A 323 6.14 1.50 9.75
C GLY A 323 6.51 0.35 10.69
N VAL A 324 7.02 0.74 11.87
CA VAL A 324 7.62 -0.16 12.86
C VAL A 324 6.54 -0.99 13.55
N THR A 325 5.56 -0.33 14.16
CA THR A 325 4.33 -0.97 14.67
C THR A 325 3.10 -0.55 13.87
N SER A 326 1.97 -1.23 14.07
CA SER A 326 0.75 -0.99 13.29
C SER A 326 -0.21 0.04 13.88
N GLY A 327 0.12 0.57 15.05
CA GLY A 327 -0.71 1.53 15.77
C GLY A 327 0.02 2.12 16.97
N ARG A 328 -0.54 3.20 17.53
CA ARG A 328 0.03 3.89 18.69
C ARG A 328 -0.04 3.04 19.96
N TYR A 329 1.00 3.14 20.78
CA TYR A 329 1.05 2.57 22.13
C TYR A 329 1.74 3.56 23.08
N SER A 330 1.56 3.36 24.39
CA SER A 330 2.18 4.19 25.41
C SER A 330 3.02 3.36 26.38
N VAL A 331 4.18 3.89 26.72
CA VAL A 331 5.14 3.30 27.65
C VAL A 331 5.30 4.26 28.82
N PHE A 332 5.12 3.74 30.03
CA PHE A 332 5.20 4.50 31.28
C PHE A 332 6.36 3.99 32.12
N CYS A 333 7.28 4.88 32.48
CA CYS A 333 8.44 4.53 33.30
C CYS A 333 8.37 5.30 34.62
N GLY A 334 8.44 4.58 35.75
CA GLY A 334 8.43 5.15 37.09
C GLY A 334 7.05 5.50 37.66
N PHE A 335 5.97 5.32 36.89
CA PHE A 335 4.61 5.69 37.33
C PHE A 335 4.05 4.69 38.34
N SER A 336 4.21 3.38 38.10
CA SER A 336 3.82 2.32 39.05
C SER A 336 4.66 2.32 40.32
N ASP A 337 5.89 2.84 40.26
CA ASP A 337 6.77 3.01 41.43
C ASP A 337 6.34 4.19 42.31
N LEU A 338 5.83 5.27 41.70
CA LEU A 338 5.44 6.51 42.39
C LEU A 338 3.98 6.52 42.86
N PHE A 339 3.10 5.80 42.16
CA PHE A 339 1.65 5.84 42.39
C PHE A 339 1.07 4.45 42.69
N GLN A 340 0.19 4.41 43.68
CA GLN A 340 -0.59 3.22 44.01
C GLN A 340 -1.71 3.02 42.96
N ASP A 341 -1.88 1.78 42.48
CA ASP A 341 -2.92 1.38 41.52
C ASP A 341 -2.99 2.23 40.24
N PHE A 342 -1.83 2.70 39.76
CA PHE A 342 -1.75 3.58 38.59
C PHE A 342 -2.40 2.98 37.33
N GLU A 343 -2.21 1.69 37.07
CA GLU A 343 -2.76 1.02 35.88
C GLU A 343 -4.30 1.04 35.87
N ASN A 344 -4.91 0.80 37.03
CA ASN A 344 -6.36 0.82 37.20
C ASN A 344 -6.91 2.24 37.06
N TRP A 345 -6.22 3.23 37.63
CA TRP A 345 -6.58 4.63 37.47
C TRP A 345 -6.52 5.05 35.99
N LEU A 346 -5.42 4.76 35.29
CA LEU A 346 -5.24 5.15 33.90
C LEU A 346 -6.25 4.45 32.98
N THR A 347 -6.57 3.19 33.25
CA THR A 347 -7.63 2.45 32.54
C THR A 347 -8.98 3.15 32.67
N LYS A 348 -9.35 3.58 33.89
CA LYS A 348 -10.61 4.30 34.14
C LYS A 348 -10.62 5.69 33.48
N ALA A 349 -9.50 6.40 33.56
CA ALA A 349 -9.38 7.77 33.04
C ALA A 349 -9.43 7.83 31.50
N THR A 350 -8.83 6.85 30.81
CA THR A 350 -8.63 6.90 29.36
C THR A 350 -9.49 5.91 28.57
N GLY A 351 -9.96 4.83 29.21
CA GLY A 351 -10.56 3.68 28.54
C GLY A 351 -9.56 2.84 27.73
N ALA A 352 -8.26 3.15 27.80
CA ALA A 352 -7.21 2.38 27.15
C ALA A 352 -6.92 1.09 27.93
N ARG A 353 -6.28 0.12 27.27
CA ARG A 353 -5.86 -1.11 27.91
C ARG A 353 -4.49 -0.91 28.55
N VAL A 354 -4.42 -0.96 29.88
CA VAL A 354 -3.19 -0.72 30.64
C VAL A 354 -2.67 -2.01 31.26
N HIS A 355 -1.45 -2.38 30.88
CA HIS A 355 -0.69 -3.53 31.33
C HIS A 355 0.31 -3.10 32.42
N GLY A 356 0.79 -4.07 33.20
CA GLY A 356 1.93 -3.88 34.09
C GLY A 356 3.24 -3.92 33.30
N HIS A 357 4.27 -4.51 33.89
CA HIS A 357 5.57 -4.70 33.23
C HIS A 357 5.52 -5.81 32.18
N LEU A 358 5.26 -5.46 30.91
CA LEU A 358 5.24 -6.44 29.81
C LEU A 358 6.62 -7.10 29.60
N PHE A 359 7.69 -6.36 29.85
CA PHE A 359 9.07 -6.82 29.70
C PHE A 359 9.70 -7.27 31.03
N GLY A 360 8.88 -7.53 32.06
CA GLY A 360 9.35 -7.97 33.37
C GLY A 360 10.05 -9.34 33.37
N PRO A 361 11.01 -9.58 34.26
CA PRO A 361 11.84 -10.79 34.24
C PRO A 361 11.07 -12.06 34.62
N THR A 362 10.01 -11.94 35.41
CA THR A 362 9.26 -13.09 35.96
C THR A 362 8.10 -13.52 35.08
N ARG A 363 7.39 -12.56 34.48
CA ARG A 363 6.22 -12.77 33.62
C ARG A 363 5.94 -11.55 32.75
N VAL A 364 5.13 -11.72 31.72
CA VAL A 364 4.49 -10.61 31.00
C VAL A 364 3.22 -10.22 31.74
N GLU A 365 3.17 -9.00 32.26
CA GLU A 365 2.04 -8.58 33.10
C GLU A 365 0.87 -8.03 32.29
N TYR A 366 0.06 -8.91 31.71
CA TYR A 366 -1.13 -8.46 31.01
C TYR A 366 -2.17 -7.85 31.96
N ALA A 367 -2.94 -6.88 31.43
CA ALA A 367 -4.08 -6.28 32.11
C ALA A 367 -5.02 -7.38 32.63
N GLN A 368 -5.62 -7.15 33.81
CA GLN A 368 -6.51 -8.12 34.46
C GLN A 368 -5.86 -9.49 34.77
N ARG A 369 -4.53 -9.57 34.81
CA ARG A 369 -3.78 -10.81 35.09
C ARG A 369 -4.09 -11.95 34.11
N GLN A 370 -4.38 -11.60 32.85
CA GLN A 370 -4.52 -12.59 31.79
C GLN A 370 -3.19 -13.32 31.56
N THR A 371 -3.26 -14.59 31.21
CA THR A 371 -2.07 -15.42 30.90
C THR A 371 -1.81 -15.52 29.41
N ILE A 372 -2.80 -15.17 28.57
CA ILE A 372 -2.72 -15.23 27.10
C ILE A 372 -3.47 -14.03 26.52
N MET A 373 -2.85 -13.38 25.54
CA MET A 373 -3.41 -12.28 24.75
C MET A 373 -3.77 -12.72 23.32
N ASN A 374 -4.50 -11.87 22.58
CA ASN A 374 -4.80 -12.08 21.17
C ASN A 374 -3.55 -12.46 20.36
N GLY A 375 -3.70 -13.47 19.48
CA GLY A 375 -2.58 -14.02 18.72
C GLY A 375 -1.74 -15.04 19.48
N ALA A 376 -2.30 -15.64 20.54
CA ALA A 376 -1.66 -16.66 21.37
C ALA A 376 -0.34 -16.18 22.02
N LEU A 377 -0.27 -14.89 22.37
CA LEU A 377 0.87 -14.34 23.08
C LEU A 377 0.74 -14.72 24.56
N SER A 378 1.57 -15.68 25.00
CA SER A 378 1.61 -16.16 26.38
C SER A 378 2.31 -15.17 27.31
N ASP A 379 2.02 -15.27 28.60
CA ASP A 379 2.69 -14.51 29.66
C ASP A 379 4.11 -15.00 30.02
N ASN A 380 4.62 -15.99 29.28
CA ASN A 380 5.94 -16.57 29.51
C ASN A 380 7.07 -15.62 29.06
N PRO A 381 7.98 -15.21 29.97
CA PRO A 381 9.05 -14.29 29.64
C PRO A 381 10.05 -14.88 28.64
N LYS A 382 10.29 -16.21 28.65
CA LYS A 382 11.20 -16.86 27.68
C LYS A 382 10.68 -16.76 26.26
N SER A 383 9.36 -16.87 26.07
CA SER A 383 8.72 -16.74 24.75
C SER A 383 8.77 -15.30 24.25
N ARG A 384 8.55 -14.32 25.14
CA ARG A 384 8.72 -12.90 24.83
C ARG A 384 10.18 -12.57 24.46
N ASP A 385 11.13 -12.99 25.29
CA ASP A 385 12.54 -12.62 25.19
C ASP A 385 13.27 -13.34 24.05
N TYR A 386 12.68 -14.40 23.49
CA TYR A 386 13.17 -14.97 22.24
C TYR A 386 13.19 -13.94 21.09
N ASN A 387 12.20 -13.04 21.05
CA ASN A 387 12.20 -11.89 20.13
C ASN A 387 11.30 -10.77 20.68
N PRO A 388 11.84 -9.85 21.50
CA PRO A 388 11.08 -8.76 22.11
C PRO A 388 10.38 -7.86 21.09
N GLN A 389 11.01 -7.63 19.93
CA GLN A 389 10.47 -6.79 18.86
C GLN A 389 9.26 -7.45 18.19
N ALA A 390 9.37 -8.74 17.87
CA ALA A 390 8.26 -9.51 17.32
C ALA A 390 7.10 -9.63 18.33
N PHE A 391 7.42 -9.75 19.63
CA PHE A 391 6.40 -9.74 20.68
C PHE A 391 5.60 -8.43 20.67
N LEU A 392 6.27 -7.27 20.74
CA LEU A 392 5.61 -5.97 20.78
C LEU A 392 4.81 -5.69 19.51
N THR A 393 5.40 -5.96 18.34
CA THR A 393 4.72 -5.78 17.05
C THR A 393 3.50 -6.66 16.91
N ASN A 394 3.57 -7.93 17.33
CA ASN A 394 2.41 -8.83 17.35
C ASN A 394 1.35 -8.39 18.35
N LEU A 395 1.74 -7.91 19.54
CA LEU A 395 0.79 -7.39 20.52
C LEU A 395 -0.03 -6.27 19.90
N VAL A 396 0.64 -5.23 19.40
CA VAL A 396 -0.02 -4.08 18.75
C VAL A 396 -0.82 -4.49 17.51
N TRP A 397 -0.32 -5.45 16.73
CA TRP A 397 -1.01 -5.98 15.55
C TRP A 397 -2.29 -6.74 15.91
N ASN A 398 -2.26 -7.60 16.92
CA ASN A 398 -3.41 -8.43 17.29
C ASN A 398 -4.47 -7.68 18.10
N THR A 399 -4.14 -6.48 18.59
CA THR A 399 -5.06 -5.58 19.31
C THR A 399 -5.35 -4.28 18.53
N ARG A 400 -5.19 -4.29 17.20
CA ARG A 400 -5.51 -3.11 16.35
C ARG A 400 -6.90 -2.56 16.65
N GLY A 401 -6.96 -1.24 16.82
CA GLY A 401 -8.17 -0.51 17.23
C GLY A 401 -8.16 -0.14 18.71
N GLU A 402 -7.31 -0.77 19.52
CA GLU A 402 -7.08 -0.43 20.93
C GLU A 402 -5.66 0.08 21.13
N ARG A 403 -5.51 1.22 21.82
CA ARG A 403 -4.21 1.71 22.26
C ARG A 403 -3.72 0.87 23.44
N GLN A 404 -2.56 0.23 23.28
CA GLN A 404 -1.93 -0.53 24.36
C GLN A 404 -1.05 0.40 25.20
N CYS A 405 -1.16 0.30 26.52
CA CYS A 405 -0.37 1.06 27.47
C CYS A 405 0.31 0.09 28.43
N PHE A 406 1.59 0.28 28.76
CA PHE A 406 2.29 -0.63 29.66
C PHE A 406 3.38 0.05 30.48
N GLN A 407 3.71 -0.56 31.63
CA GLN A 407 4.84 -0.14 32.45
C GLN A 407 6.14 -0.66 31.87
N PHE A 408 7.18 0.16 31.96
CA PHE A 408 8.54 -0.19 31.62
C PHE A 408 9.50 0.42 32.62
N GLY A 409 10.49 -0.34 33.10
CA GLY A 409 11.43 0.18 34.08
C GLY A 409 12.82 -0.44 33.97
N PRO A 410 13.78 0.00 34.78
CA PRO A 410 15.16 -0.50 34.72
C PRO A 410 15.29 -1.98 35.11
N GLY A 411 14.26 -2.57 35.74
CA GLY A 411 14.18 -4.01 36.03
C GLY A 411 13.68 -4.87 34.86
N ASP A 412 13.20 -4.26 33.78
CA ASP A 412 12.68 -4.97 32.62
C ASP A 412 13.78 -5.34 31.61
N ASN A 413 13.45 -6.20 30.64
CA ASN A 413 14.34 -6.50 29.52
C ASN A 413 14.59 -5.24 28.65
N GLN A 414 15.84 -4.76 28.66
CA GLN A 414 16.28 -3.54 27.99
C GLN A 414 16.55 -3.70 26.48
N ASP A 415 16.50 -4.91 25.94
CA ASP A 415 16.76 -5.18 24.51
C ASP A 415 15.80 -4.44 23.55
N ILE A 416 14.63 -4.03 24.04
CA ILE A 416 13.58 -3.38 23.26
C ILE A 416 13.76 -1.85 23.16
N ASN A 417 14.69 -1.25 23.90
CA ASN A 417 14.82 0.20 24.07
C ASN A 417 14.94 0.97 22.74
N TRP A 418 15.90 0.58 21.89
CA TRP A 418 16.11 1.21 20.59
C TRP A 418 14.93 1.04 19.63
N PHE A 419 14.23 -0.10 19.73
CA PHE A 419 13.06 -0.37 18.91
C PHE A 419 11.92 0.60 19.26
N MET A 420 11.61 0.76 20.55
CA MET A 420 10.60 1.71 21.01
C MET A 420 10.98 3.16 20.67
N ALA A 421 12.25 3.54 20.89
CA ALA A 421 12.71 4.90 20.63
C ALA A 421 12.64 5.28 19.15
N LYS A 422 12.94 4.35 18.22
CA LYS A 422 12.88 4.57 16.77
C LYS A 422 11.46 4.52 16.19
N ASP A 423 10.47 4.07 16.95
CA ASP A 423 9.10 3.91 16.47
C ASP A 423 8.29 5.21 16.59
N PRO A 424 7.83 5.82 15.47
CA PRO A 424 7.01 7.03 15.52
C PRO A 424 5.62 6.82 16.15
N ASN A 425 5.17 5.59 16.35
CA ASN A 425 3.93 5.27 17.04
C ASN A 425 4.07 5.20 18.56
N ALA A 426 5.28 5.12 19.09
CA ALA A 426 5.53 5.04 20.51
C ALA A 426 5.35 6.41 21.18
N GLN A 427 4.66 6.42 22.32
CA GLN A 427 4.69 7.52 23.28
C GLN A 427 5.34 7.02 24.56
N ILE A 428 6.42 7.66 24.99
CA ILE A 428 7.21 7.24 26.14
C ILE A 428 7.21 8.37 27.16
N SER A 429 6.70 8.09 28.35
CA SER A 429 6.62 9.03 29.48
C SER A 429 7.47 8.48 30.62
N VAL A 430 8.44 9.26 31.09
CA VAL A 430 9.43 8.83 32.08
C VAL A 430 9.42 9.79 33.26
N VAL A 431 9.27 9.24 34.47
CA VAL A 431 9.62 9.91 35.73
C VAL A 431 10.95 9.35 36.20
N SER A 432 12.06 10.05 35.89
CA SER A 432 13.40 9.52 36.13
C SER A 432 13.73 9.46 37.61
N GLY A 433 14.33 8.35 38.04
CA GLY A 433 14.71 8.12 39.42
C GLY A 433 13.61 7.54 40.32
N ALA A 434 12.40 7.32 39.79
CA ALA A 434 11.28 6.78 40.56
C ALA A 434 11.52 5.34 41.07
N TRP A 435 12.40 4.57 40.44
CA TRP A 435 12.83 3.24 40.88
C TRP A 435 13.42 3.24 42.31
N ALA A 436 13.81 4.40 42.84
CA ALA A 436 14.30 4.53 44.21
C ALA A 436 13.19 4.43 45.27
N VAL A 437 11.92 4.67 44.90
CA VAL A 437 10.78 4.60 45.83
C VAL A 437 10.56 3.18 46.38
N PRO A 438 10.52 2.11 45.55
CA PRO A 438 10.49 0.74 46.04
C PRO A 438 11.68 0.40 46.95
N LEU A 439 12.88 0.89 46.64
CA LEU A 439 14.07 0.65 47.46
C LEU A 439 13.96 1.29 48.84
N PHE A 440 13.51 2.55 48.88
CA PHE A 440 13.24 3.30 50.09
C PHE A 440 12.26 2.56 51.02
N LYS A 441 11.21 1.96 50.44
CA LYS A 441 10.19 1.21 51.20
C LYS A 441 10.59 -0.22 51.57
N SER A 442 11.66 -0.77 51.00
CA SER A 442 11.98 -2.20 51.11
C SER A 442 12.53 -2.64 52.48
N ASN A 443 12.95 -1.70 53.34
CA ASN A 443 13.57 -1.96 54.65
C ASN A 443 14.69 -3.03 54.64
N ARG A 444 15.38 -3.17 53.49
CA ARG A 444 16.47 -4.14 53.28
C ARG A 444 17.79 -3.61 53.85
N ASN A 445 18.80 -4.47 53.87
CA ASN A 445 20.16 -4.06 54.20
C ASN A 445 20.63 -2.94 53.26
N PHE A 446 21.16 -1.87 53.85
CA PHE A 446 21.54 -0.66 53.10
C PHE A 446 22.66 -0.91 52.07
N ALA A 447 23.55 -1.88 52.32
CA ALA A 447 24.60 -2.25 51.38
C ALA A 447 24.03 -2.87 50.08
N ASP A 448 23.00 -3.70 50.22
CA ASP A 448 22.28 -4.30 49.09
C ASP A 448 21.47 -3.25 48.33
N ILE A 449 20.76 -2.37 49.06
CA ILE A 449 20.02 -1.24 48.49
C ILE A 449 20.96 -0.36 47.65
N ARG A 450 22.15 -0.02 48.16
CA ARG A 450 23.11 0.81 47.43
C ARG A 450 23.55 0.16 46.12
N LYS A 451 23.84 -1.15 46.15
CA LYS A 451 24.29 -1.90 44.96
C LYS A 451 23.19 -1.96 43.89
N GLU A 452 21.96 -2.26 44.32
CA GLU A 452 20.80 -2.30 43.43
C GLU A 452 20.46 -0.92 42.88
N ALA A 453 20.50 0.13 43.71
CA ALA A 453 20.29 1.51 43.30
C ALA A 453 21.29 1.95 42.23
N ALA A 454 22.58 1.62 42.39
CA ALA A 454 23.60 1.94 41.40
C ALA A 454 23.35 1.22 40.06
N GLN A 455 22.88 -0.03 40.09
CA GLN A 455 22.54 -0.79 38.89
C GLN A 455 21.31 -0.20 38.18
N LEU A 456 20.22 0.06 38.91
CA LEU A 456 18.99 0.62 38.34
C LEU A 456 19.25 2.03 37.77
N GLN A 457 20.03 2.86 38.47
CA GLN A 457 20.44 4.18 37.97
C GLN A 457 21.21 4.07 36.65
N ARG A 458 22.16 3.14 36.55
CA ARG A 458 22.95 2.96 35.33
C ARG A 458 22.06 2.56 34.16
N ILE A 459 21.18 1.58 34.36
CA ILE A 459 20.26 1.10 33.32
C ILE A 459 19.31 2.22 32.87
N GLU A 460 18.72 2.95 33.82
CA GLU A 460 17.86 4.10 33.51
C GLU A 460 18.63 5.19 32.75
N SER A 461 19.86 5.50 33.16
CA SER A 461 20.71 6.48 32.47
C SER A 461 20.97 6.07 31.01
N GLU A 462 21.34 4.80 30.79
CA GLU A 462 21.56 4.26 29.43
C GLU A 462 20.26 4.33 28.60
N PHE A 463 19.10 4.05 29.20
CA PHE A 463 17.80 4.19 28.52
C PHE A 463 17.47 5.66 28.19
N LEU A 464 17.73 6.60 29.10
CA LEU A 464 17.52 8.03 28.87
C LEU A 464 18.41 8.56 27.73
N ASP A 465 19.64 8.06 27.60
CA ASP A 465 20.54 8.38 26.48
C ASP A 465 19.96 7.91 25.14
N VAL A 466 19.36 6.72 25.11
CA VAL A 466 18.64 6.20 23.93
C VAL A 466 17.45 7.11 23.57
N LEU A 467 16.67 7.53 24.56
CA LEU A 467 15.51 8.40 24.35
C LEU A 467 15.91 9.82 23.90
N ARG A 468 17.05 10.33 24.34
CA ARG A 468 17.59 11.65 23.94
C ARG A 468 18.37 11.61 22.63
N SER A 469 18.58 10.43 22.05
CA SER A 469 19.30 10.25 20.79
C SER A 469 18.63 11.02 19.64
N PRO A 470 19.40 11.63 18.71
CA PRO A 470 18.83 12.23 17.50
C PRO A 470 18.15 11.21 16.56
N HIS A 471 18.37 9.91 16.80
CA HIS A 471 17.71 8.84 16.04
C HIS A 471 16.34 8.45 16.61
N ALA A 472 15.96 8.97 17.78
CA ALA A 472 14.65 8.73 18.36
C ALA A 472 13.55 9.43 17.55
N LYS A 473 12.49 8.69 17.22
CA LYS A 473 11.30 9.17 16.51
C LYS A 473 10.03 9.09 17.34
N ALA A 474 10.09 8.40 18.49
CA ALA A 474 9.01 8.33 19.45
C ALA A 474 8.66 9.71 20.03
N ARG A 475 7.44 9.84 20.53
CA ARG A 475 7.03 11.02 21.31
C ARG A 475 7.47 10.83 22.75
N ILE A 476 8.44 11.62 23.19
CA ILE A 476 9.13 11.39 24.47
C ILE A 476 8.88 12.56 25.42
N ARG A 477 8.53 12.25 26.66
CA ARG A 477 8.48 13.20 27.78
C ARG A 477 9.25 12.63 28.95
N ILE A 478 10.18 13.40 29.48
CA ILE A 478 11.04 13.02 30.60
C ILE A 478 10.90 14.12 31.65
N TRP A 479 10.52 13.72 32.85
CA TRP A 479 10.52 14.56 34.04
C TRP A 479 11.45 13.92 35.06
N THR A 480 12.25 14.73 35.75
CA THR A 480 12.87 14.24 36.98
C THR A 480 11.80 14.03 38.05
N MET A 481 12.05 13.13 38.99
CA MET A 481 11.12 12.88 40.09
C MET A 481 10.82 14.17 40.89
N ALA A 482 11.82 15.03 41.10
CA ALA A 482 11.66 16.34 41.73
C ALA A 482 10.69 17.25 40.96
N GLU A 483 10.92 17.47 39.66
CA GLU A 483 10.05 18.29 38.80
C GLU A 483 8.61 17.74 38.76
N PHE A 484 8.47 16.42 38.74
CA PHE A 484 7.17 15.79 38.63
C PHE A 484 6.32 15.98 39.90
N ILE A 485 6.92 15.94 41.09
CA ILE A 485 6.22 16.06 42.38
C ILE A 485 5.81 17.50 42.67
N GLU A 486 6.53 18.50 42.15
CA GLU A 486 6.14 19.91 42.31
C GLU A 486 4.80 20.23 41.63
N ALA A 487 4.54 19.63 40.47
CA ALA A 487 3.34 19.90 39.67
C ALA A 487 2.75 18.64 39.01
N PRO A 488 2.33 17.60 39.76
CA PRO A 488 1.95 16.30 39.21
C PRO A 488 0.68 16.35 38.34
N MET A 489 -0.17 17.36 38.54
CA MET A 489 -1.41 17.54 37.77
C MET A 489 -1.16 17.77 36.29
N GLU A 490 -0.15 18.56 35.92
CA GLU A 490 0.09 18.96 34.54
C GLU A 490 0.58 17.78 33.67
N PRO A 491 1.60 17.01 34.08
CA PRO A 491 2.00 15.79 33.38
C PRO A 491 0.87 14.76 33.25
N LEU A 492 0.11 14.52 34.33
CA LEU A 492 -0.99 13.54 34.33
C LEU A 492 -2.13 13.95 33.39
N GLN A 493 -2.52 15.23 33.40
CA GLN A 493 -3.53 15.75 32.49
C GLN A 493 -3.07 15.61 31.03
N SER A 494 -1.82 15.97 30.75
CA SER A 494 -1.23 15.86 29.41
C SER A 494 -1.15 14.43 28.89
N ILE A 495 -0.93 13.44 29.77
CA ILE A 495 -0.97 12.01 29.42
C ILE A 495 -2.39 11.57 29.07
N VAL A 496 -3.37 11.95 29.89
CA VAL A 496 -4.77 11.54 29.71
C VAL A 496 -5.37 12.15 28.45
N ASP A 497 -5.10 13.43 28.18
CA ASP A 497 -5.60 14.12 26.98
C ASP A 497 -5.04 13.52 25.68
N GLU A 498 -3.82 12.98 25.71
CA GLU A 498 -3.20 12.39 24.53
C GLU A 498 -3.63 10.93 24.27
N ILE A 499 -4.03 10.21 25.32
CA ILE A 499 -4.48 8.80 25.23
C ILE A 499 -5.99 8.71 25.03
N GLY A 500 -6.76 9.56 25.71
CA GLY A 500 -8.21 9.53 25.70
C GLY A 500 -8.81 10.04 24.38
N ASN A 501 -9.84 9.35 23.88
CA ASN A 501 -10.66 9.82 22.75
C ASN A 501 -11.70 10.89 23.15
N LYS A 502 -11.80 11.24 24.44
CA LYS A 502 -12.77 12.17 25.01
C LYS A 502 -12.03 13.30 25.74
N SER A 503 -11.67 14.36 25.03
CA SER A 503 -11.05 15.55 25.65
C SER A 503 -12.11 16.49 26.23
N LEU A 504 -11.78 17.11 27.39
CA LEU A 504 -12.19 18.43 27.92
C LEU A 504 -12.66 18.48 29.38
N ARG A 505 -12.68 17.36 30.14
CA ARG A 505 -12.87 17.44 31.60
C ARG A 505 -11.51 17.45 32.30
N ARG A 506 -11.25 18.46 33.13
CA ARG A 506 -10.12 18.46 34.07
C ARG A 506 -10.19 17.19 34.91
N LEU A 507 -9.05 16.57 35.17
CA LEU A 507 -8.94 15.41 36.08
C LEU A 507 -9.67 15.70 37.40
N ALA A 508 -10.72 14.93 37.68
CA ALA A 508 -11.48 15.03 38.93
C ALA A 508 -10.84 14.22 40.07
N GLU A 509 -10.12 13.15 39.71
CA GLU A 509 -9.42 12.26 40.65
C GLU A 509 -8.02 11.95 40.12
N VAL A 510 -7.02 12.06 40.99
CA VAL A 510 -5.62 11.69 40.71
C VAL A 510 -5.25 10.40 41.44
N PRO A 511 -4.28 9.62 40.91
CA PRO A 511 -3.82 8.42 41.58
C PRO A 511 -3.11 8.81 42.88
N LYS A 512 -3.23 7.96 43.89
CA LYS A 512 -2.61 8.21 45.19
C LYS A 512 -1.10 8.03 45.09
N MET A 513 -0.35 9.09 45.36
CA MET A 513 1.10 9.05 45.41
C MET A 513 1.57 8.27 46.65
N GLU A 514 2.71 7.59 46.51
CA GLU A 514 3.39 6.96 47.64
C GLU A 514 3.85 7.98 48.68
N ASP A 515 3.94 7.54 49.94
CA ASP A 515 4.45 8.39 51.01
C ASP A 515 5.96 8.57 50.88
N LEU A 516 6.39 9.81 50.69
CA LEU A 516 7.79 10.21 50.47
C LEU A 516 8.39 10.92 51.68
N THR A 517 7.72 10.95 52.84
CA THR A 517 8.29 11.51 54.07
C THR A 517 9.61 10.81 54.41
N GLY A 518 10.69 11.59 54.57
CA GLY A 518 12.05 11.05 54.80
C GLY A 518 12.80 10.57 53.55
N PHE A 519 12.22 10.67 52.35
CA PHE A 519 12.88 10.26 51.10
C PHE A 519 14.15 11.08 50.80
N GLY A 520 14.15 12.39 51.09
CA GLY A 520 15.34 13.24 50.96
C GLY A 520 16.51 12.78 51.83
N GLN A 521 16.22 12.36 53.07
CA GLN A 521 17.23 11.79 53.98
C GLN A 521 17.76 10.45 53.45
N PHE A 522 16.90 9.61 52.87
CA PHE A 522 17.32 8.36 52.22
C PHE A 522 18.31 8.61 51.07
N LEU A 523 18.03 9.57 50.18
CA LEU A 523 18.94 9.95 49.10
C LEU A 523 20.27 10.51 49.65
N GLN A 524 20.22 11.30 50.72
CA GLN A 524 21.43 11.79 51.39
C GLN A 524 22.25 10.65 52.00
N ASN A 525 21.60 9.62 52.57
CA ASN A 525 22.30 8.45 53.10
C ASN A 525 22.98 7.65 51.99
N LEU A 526 22.38 7.55 50.80
CA LEU A 526 23.03 6.94 49.62
C LEU A 526 24.28 7.73 49.21
N LYS A 527 24.19 9.08 49.17
CA LYS A 527 25.33 10.00 48.93
C LYS A 527 26.46 9.76 49.93
N ASN A 528 26.14 9.71 51.21
CA ASN A 528 27.12 9.51 52.28
C ASN A 528 27.84 8.16 52.19
N GLN A 529 27.23 7.15 51.54
CA GLN A 529 27.78 5.80 51.36
C GLN A 529 28.49 5.60 50.01
N GLY A 530 28.78 6.70 49.29
CA GLY A 530 29.55 6.71 48.06
C GLY A 530 28.76 6.41 46.78
N MET A 531 27.43 6.47 46.82
CA MET A 531 26.57 6.41 45.62
C MET A 531 26.02 7.81 45.34
N HIS A 532 26.11 8.29 44.09
CA HIS A 532 25.59 9.61 43.72
C HIS A 532 24.25 9.45 42.97
N PRO A 533 23.09 9.62 43.63
CA PRO A 533 21.78 9.60 42.97
C PRO A 533 21.56 10.94 42.24
N TYR A 534 21.56 10.93 40.90
CA TYR A 534 21.49 12.16 40.09
C TYR A 534 20.30 12.22 39.13
N LEU A 535 19.56 11.13 38.94
CA LEU A 535 18.44 11.08 37.99
C LEU A 535 17.13 11.63 38.57
N MET A 536 17.00 11.69 39.90
CA MET A 536 15.80 12.12 40.61
C MET A 536 15.61 13.64 40.64
N GLY A 537 16.65 14.43 40.33
CA GLY A 537 16.68 15.87 40.57
C GLY A 537 17.01 16.23 42.03
N ASP A 538 16.89 17.51 42.38
CA ASP A 538 17.22 18.02 43.71
C ASP A 538 16.05 17.83 44.69
N PHE A 539 16.24 16.98 45.70
CA PHE A 539 15.31 16.80 46.81
C PHE A 539 15.84 17.49 48.07
N PRO A 540 15.04 18.35 48.73
CA PRO A 540 15.44 18.95 49.99
C PRO A 540 15.54 17.87 51.08
N VAL A 541 16.61 17.92 51.87
CA VAL A 541 16.70 17.13 53.10
C VAL A 541 15.87 17.85 54.16
N GLU A 542 14.73 17.26 54.53
CA GLU A 542 13.94 17.74 55.68
C GLU A 542 14.85 17.72 56.91
N ARG A 543 15.28 18.91 57.36
CA ARG A 543 15.89 19.05 58.68
C ARG A 543 14.75 19.02 59.68
N ASP A 544 14.77 18.07 60.61
CA ASP A 544 13.86 18.02 61.76
C ASP A 544 13.70 19.42 62.38
N LEU A 545 12.62 20.11 62.03
CA LEU A 545 12.04 21.13 62.87
C LEU A 545 11.15 20.36 63.83
N GLY A 546 11.67 20.13 65.04
CA GLY A 546 10.94 19.44 66.12
C GLY A 546 9.51 19.98 66.29
N PRO A 547 8.61 19.19 66.90
CA PRO A 547 7.18 19.46 66.89
C PRO A 547 6.88 20.89 67.34
N GLN A 548 6.30 21.70 66.44
CA GLN A 548 5.76 23.00 66.81
C GLN A 548 4.68 22.76 67.88
N GLN A 549 5.02 23.06 69.13
CA GLN A 549 4.05 23.15 70.22
C GLN A 549 2.98 24.15 69.81
N THR A 550 1.79 23.64 69.48
CA THR A 550 0.57 24.41 69.37
C THR A 550 0.29 25.05 70.74
N ARG A 551 0.62 26.34 70.89
CA ARG A 551 0.20 27.12 72.06
C ARG A 551 -1.33 27.07 72.17
N PRO A 552 -1.92 26.70 73.31
CA PRO A 552 -3.37 26.66 73.45
C PRO A 552 -3.94 28.09 73.37
N ARG A 553 -4.90 28.29 72.47
CA ARG A 553 -5.68 29.54 72.36
C ARG A 553 -6.52 29.72 73.62
N LYS A 554 -6.39 30.89 74.27
CA LYS A 554 -7.27 31.30 75.38
C LYS A 554 -8.72 31.41 74.89
N PRO A 555 -9.73 30.97 75.67
CA PRO A 555 -11.12 31.10 75.30
C PRO A 555 -11.59 32.55 75.39
N TYR A 556 -12.25 33.03 74.34
CA TYR A 556 -12.94 34.32 74.32
C TYR A 556 -14.30 34.18 75.03
N LEU A 557 -14.52 34.97 76.07
CA LEU A 557 -15.81 35.16 76.73
C LEU A 557 -16.62 36.19 75.93
N VAL A 558 -17.82 35.81 75.50
CA VAL A 558 -18.81 36.70 74.88
C VAL A 558 -19.50 37.51 75.98
N LYS A 559 -19.57 38.83 75.80
CA LYS A 559 -20.53 39.72 76.48
C LYS A 559 -21.18 40.62 75.45
#